data_AF-A0A382MCE3-F1
#
_entry.id   AF-A0A382MCE3-F1
#
_cell.length_a   1.000
_cell.length_b   1.000
_cell.length_c   1.000
_cell.angle_alpha   90.00
_cell.angle_beta   90.00
_cell.angle_gamma   90.00
#
_symmetry.space_group_name_H-M   'P 1'
#
loop_
_entity.id
_entity.type
_entity.pdbx_description
1 polymer ?
#
loop_
_entity_poly.entity_id
_entity_poly.type
_entity_poly.pdbx_seq_one_letter_code
_entity_poly.pdbx_strand_id
1 'polypeptide(L)'
;MHYGFWDNPDLVNTDELTLNEMVAAQERYIEHLVSFIPKDVKNILDVGAGIGGNSSYLLSKGFLVEALSPDEYQEKVFAEKYNGAVTFHRTKFENFQPQKQYDLVLESESACYIEIEPGWQSAQKTVRDGGYLLASDYFLHHNDGSGNWHI
;
A
#
# COMPACT_ATOMS: atom_id res chain seq x y z
N MET A 1 -2.97 3.79 7.10
CA MET A 1 -4.28 3.50 7.72
C MET A 1 -5.19 3.28 6.54
N HIS A 2 -5.91 2.16 6.47
CA HIS A 2 -6.72 1.82 5.31
C HIS A 2 -8.11 1.36 5.73
N TYR A 3 -9.04 1.28 4.78
CA TYR A 3 -10.40 0.82 5.02
C TYR A 3 -10.44 -0.69 5.31
N GLY A 4 -11.60 -1.16 5.79
CA GLY A 4 -11.87 -2.58 6.00
C GLY A 4 -12.51 -3.22 4.78
N PHE A 5 -12.35 -4.54 4.64
CA PHE A 5 -13.03 -5.36 3.64
C PHE A 5 -14.02 -6.31 4.32
N TRP A 6 -15.23 -6.37 3.77
CA TRP A 6 -16.29 -7.28 4.18
C TRP A 6 -16.81 -8.03 2.96
N ASP A 7 -16.91 -9.35 3.06
CA ASP A 7 -17.41 -10.19 1.97
C ASP A 7 -18.91 -9.93 1.69
N ASN A 8 -19.66 -9.57 2.73
CA ASN A 8 -21.09 -9.30 2.67
C ASN A 8 -21.41 -7.97 3.39
N PRO A 9 -21.08 -6.81 2.77
CA PRO A 9 -21.24 -5.50 3.41
C PRO A 9 -22.70 -5.20 3.78
N ASP A 10 -23.67 -5.69 3.00
CA ASP A 10 -25.11 -5.50 3.26
C ASP A 10 -25.60 -6.18 4.56
N LEU A 11 -24.83 -7.12 5.10
CA LEU A 11 -25.14 -7.81 6.35
C LEU A 11 -24.50 -7.14 7.57
N VAL A 12 -23.70 -6.09 7.38
CA VAL A 12 -23.02 -5.40 8.47
C VAL A 12 -24.00 -4.45 9.16
N ASN A 13 -24.24 -4.68 10.45
CA ASN A 13 -24.97 -3.75 11.29
C ASN A 13 -23.99 -2.68 11.82
N THR A 14 -24.06 -1.47 11.27
CA THR A 14 -23.16 -0.38 11.65
C THR A 14 -23.33 0.09 13.09
N ASP A 15 -24.52 -0.09 13.68
CA ASP A 15 -24.81 0.33 15.05
C ASP A 15 -24.19 -0.61 16.10
N GLU A 16 -23.82 -1.82 15.69
CA GLU A 16 -23.22 -2.85 16.55
C GLU A 16 -21.72 -3.06 16.26
N LEU A 17 -21.15 -2.28 15.34
CA LEU A 17 -19.77 -2.45 14.88
C LEU A 17 -18.77 -2.25 16.02
N THR A 18 -17.97 -3.28 16.29
CA THR A 18 -16.92 -3.25 17.31
C THR A 18 -15.55 -2.92 16.72
N LEU A 19 -14.63 -2.44 17.57
CA LEU A 19 -13.25 -2.20 17.16
C LEU A 19 -12.56 -3.48 16.65
N ASN A 20 -12.88 -4.63 17.24
CA ASN A 20 -12.32 -5.92 16.80
C ASN A 20 -12.78 -6.29 15.39
N GLU A 21 -14.04 -6.01 15.03
CA GLU A 21 -14.55 -6.24 13.69
C GLU A 21 -13.91 -5.31 12.67
N MET A 22 -13.61 -4.06 13.05
CA MET A 22 -12.85 -3.14 12.20
C MET A 22 -11.43 -3.65 11.94
N VAL A 23 -10.73 -4.12 12.98
CA VAL A 23 -9.39 -4.73 12.82
C VAL A 23 -9.45 -5.95 11.92
N ALA A 24 -10.42 -6.84 12.13
CA ALA A 24 -10.60 -8.03 11.29
C ALA A 24 -10.92 -7.66 9.83
N ALA A 25 -11.70 -6.59 9.60
CA ALA A 25 -11.96 -6.10 8.25
C ALA A 25 -10.72 -5.52 7.59
N GLN A 26 -9.89 -4.79 8.33
CA GLN A 26 -8.60 -4.32 7.85
C GLN A 26 -7.68 -5.51 7.50
N GLU A 27 -7.60 -6.54 8.33
CA GLU A 27 -6.80 -7.74 8.02
C GLU A 27 -7.27 -8.44 6.75
N ARG A 28 -8.59 -8.58 6.57
CA ARG A 28 -9.18 -9.13 5.33
C ARG A 28 -8.84 -8.31 4.09
N TYR A 29 -8.81 -6.99 4.22
CA TYR A 29 -8.41 -6.12 3.10
C TYR A 29 -6.98 -6.43 2.65
N ILE A 30 -6.03 -6.52 3.60
CA ILE A 30 -4.64 -6.86 3.29
C ILE A 30 -4.54 -8.25 2.68
N GLU A 31 -5.25 -9.24 3.23
CA GLU A 31 -5.30 -10.61 2.68
C GLU A 31 -5.82 -10.62 1.24
N HIS A 32 -6.89 -9.88 0.97
CA HIS A 32 -7.45 -9.76 -0.37
C HIS A 32 -6.44 -9.12 -1.34
N LEU A 33 -5.76 -8.04 -0.94
CA LEU A 33 -4.70 -7.43 -1.76
C LEU A 33 -3.56 -8.39 -2.06
N VAL A 34 -3.09 -9.11 -1.04
CA VAL A 34 -2.01 -10.09 -1.20
C VAL A 34 -2.42 -11.25 -2.11
N SER A 35 -3.71 -11.57 -2.21
CA SER A 35 -4.19 -12.62 -3.13
C SER A 35 -3.93 -12.31 -4.61
N PHE A 36 -3.75 -11.04 -4.96
CA PHE A 36 -3.39 -10.61 -6.32
C PHE A 36 -1.89 -10.68 -6.61
N ILE A 37 -1.04 -10.92 -5.61
CA ILE A 37 0.42 -10.95 -5.78
C ILE A 37 0.84 -12.21 -6.55
N PRO A 38 1.50 -12.07 -7.72
CA PRO A 38 1.97 -13.21 -8.50
C PRO A 38 3.01 -14.06 -7.77
N LYS A 39 3.04 -15.37 -8.06
CA LYS A 39 3.87 -16.35 -7.36
C LYS A 39 5.38 -16.13 -7.52
N ASP A 40 5.81 -15.43 -8.57
CA ASP A 40 7.21 -15.12 -8.85
C ASP A 40 7.72 -13.88 -8.09
N VAL A 41 6.82 -13.12 -7.44
CA VAL A 41 7.18 -11.97 -6.59
C VAL A 41 7.84 -12.44 -5.31
N LYS A 42 8.98 -11.83 -4.96
CA LYS A 42 9.72 -12.09 -3.74
C LYS A 42 10.02 -10.83 -2.96
N ASN A 43 10.33 -9.73 -3.65
CA ASN A 43 10.65 -8.46 -3.03
C ASN A 43 9.63 -7.37 -3.41
N ILE A 44 9.23 -6.58 -2.42
CA ILE A 44 8.12 -5.64 -2.52
C ILE A 44 8.53 -4.29 -1.94
N LEU A 45 8.18 -3.21 -2.63
CA LEU A 45 8.20 -1.86 -2.08
C LEU A 45 6.78 -1.45 -1.67
N ASP A 46 6.54 -1.25 -0.38
CA ASP A 46 5.29 -0.75 0.21
C ASP A 46 5.30 0.79 0.19
N VAL A 47 4.66 1.39 -0.82
CA VAL A 47 4.60 2.85 -1.02
C VAL A 47 3.42 3.41 -0.23
N GLY A 48 3.67 4.47 0.55
CA GLY A 48 2.68 5.00 1.48
C GLY A 48 2.39 4.05 2.64
N ALA A 49 3.42 3.38 3.17
CA ALA A 49 3.29 2.25 4.11
C ALA A 49 2.57 2.57 5.46
N GLY A 50 2.35 3.84 5.78
CA GLY A 50 1.71 4.27 7.01
C GLY A 50 2.49 3.81 8.25
N ILE A 51 1.82 3.12 9.17
CA ILE A 51 2.43 2.49 10.35
C ILE A 51 2.84 1.02 10.11
N GLY A 52 2.84 0.59 8.85
CA GLY A 52 3.32 -0.72 8.42
C GLY A 52 2.36 -1.87 8.69
N GLY A 53 1.07 -1.71 8.45
CA GLY A 53 0.11 -2.82 8.46
C GLY A 53 0.44 -3.83 7.36
N ASN A 54 0.46 -3.36 6.11
CA ASN A 54 0.84 -4.13 4.92
C ASN A 54 2.24 -4.73 5.06
N SER A 55 3.24 -3.90 5.37
CA SER A 55 4.61 -4.36 5.60
C SER A 55 4.72 -5.54 6.58
N SER A 56 4.03 -5.48 7.73
CA SER A 56 4.04 -6.58 8.71
C SER A 56 3.39 -7.85 8.17
N TYR A 57 2.26 -7.72 7.47
CA TYR A 57 1.57 -8.85 6.89
C TYR A 57 2.40 -9.52 5.79
N LEU A 58 2.97 -8.73 4.88
CA LEU A 58 3.83 -9.21 3.79
C LEU A 58 5.07 -9.95 4.32
N LEU A 59 5.74 -9.41 5.34
CA LEU A 59 6.83 -10.10 6.02
C LEU A 59 6.39 -11.46 6.59
N SER A 60 5.20 -11.53 7.20
CA SER A 60 4.67 -12.78 7.75
C SER A 60 4.42 -13.85 6.69
N LYS A 61 4.23 -13.45 5.42
CA LYS A 61 4.09 -14.34 4.26
C LYS A 61 5.43 -14.70 3.60
N GLY A 62 6.54 -14.18 4.11
CA GLY A 62 7.90 -14.50 3.63
C GLY A 62 8.41 -13.61 2.49
N PHE A 63 7.74 -12.49 2.20
CA PHE A 63 8.26 -11.50 1.26
C PHE A 63 9.41 -10.69 1.86
N LEU A 64 10.31 -10.22 1.00
CA LEU A 64 11.29 -9.19 1.35
C LEU A 64 10.62 -7.83 1.15
N VAL A 65 10.53 -7.04 2.22
CA VAL A 65 9.78 -5.77 2.18
C VAL A 65 10.70 -4.60 2.46
N GLU A 66 10.59 -3.56 1.64
CA GLU A 66 11.03 -2.21 1.96
C GLU A 66 9.82 -1.29 1.96
N ALA A 67 9.84 -0.24 2.77
CA ALA A 67 8.73 0.68 2.95
C ALA A 67 9.13 2.10 2.57
N LEU A 68 8.19 2.89 2.07
CA LEU A 68 8.43 4.26 1.64
C LEU A 68 7.29 5.17 2.10
N SER A 69 7.64 6.30 2.72
CA SER A 69 6.69 7.36 3.03
C SER A 69 7.44 8.65 3.40
N PRO A 70 6.92 9.85 3.09
CA PRO A 70 7.59 11.11 3.42
C PRO A 70 7.51 11.50 4.90
N ASP A 71 6.77 10.76 5.73
CA ASP A 71 6.42 11.12 7.10
C ASP A 71 7.51 10.71 8.13
N GLU A 72 8.02 11.68 8.89
CA GLU A 72 9.05 11.47 9.93
C GLU A 72 8.53 10.64 11.13
N TYR A 73 7.26 10.77 11.49
CA TYR A 73 6.68 9.96 12.55
C TYR A 73 6.64 8.49 12.13
N GLN A 74 6.29 8.21 10.88
CA GLN A 74 6.27 6.85 10.34
C GLN A 74 7.68 6.23 10.31
N GLU A 75 8.71 7.01 9.99
CA GLU A 75 10.11 6.55 10.08
C GLU A 75 10.47 6.05 11.49
N LYS A 76 10.08 6.80 12.53
CA LYS A 76 10.31 6.41 13.94
C LYS A 76 9.54 5.15 14.29
N VAL A 77 8.27 5.06 13.89
CA VAL A 77 7.45 3.86 14.09
C VAL A 77 8.10 2.63 13.44
N PHE A 78 8.62 2.76 12.22
CA PHE A 78 9.29 1.65 11.54
C PHE A 78 10.60 1.25 12.22
N ALA A 79 11.40 2.23 12.66
CA ALA A 79 12.63 1.96 13.39
C ALA A 79 12.37 1.17 14.67
N GLU A 80 11.35 1.54 15.45
CA GLU A 80 10.95 0.85 16.68
C GLU A 80 10.34 -0.52 16.40
N LYS A 81 9.41 -0.60 15.44
CA LYS A 81 8.61 -1.81 15.17
C LYS A 81 9.42 -2.92 14.53
N TYR A 82 10.31 -2.59 13.59
CA TYR A 82 11.02 -3.59 12.79
C TYR A 82 12.48 -3.73 13.20
N ASN A 83 13.03 -2.83 14.00
CA ASN A 83 14.41 -2.89 14.49
C ASN A 83 15.44 -3.18 13.36
N GLY A 84 15.26 -2.51 12.22
CA GLY A 84 16.10 -2.66 11.02
C GLY A 84 15.75 -3.82 10.08
N ALA A 85 14.75 -4.67 10.39
CA ALA A 85 14.33 -5.75 9.51
C ALA A 85 13.63 -5.27 8.22
N VAL A 86 13.07 -4.06 8.24
CA VAL A 86 12.47 -3.39 7.07
C VAL A 86 13.21 -2.07 6.85
N THR A 87 13.78 -1.91 5.66
CA THR A 87 14.34 -0.62 5.23
C THR A 87 13.19 0.36 5.03
N PHE A 88 13.25 1.52 5.69
CA PHE A 88 12.29 2.60 5.50
C PHE A 88 12.94 3.76 4.74
N HIS A 89 12.33 4.16 3.62
CA HIS A 89 12.75 5.26 2.78
C HIS A 89 11.90 6.50 3.08
N ARG A 90 12.46 7.47 3.81
CA ARG A 90 11.77 8.73 4.11
C ARG A 90 11.78 9.68 2.92
N THR A 91 10.90 9.43 1.95
CA THR A 91 10.76 10.25 0.74
C THR A 91 9.37 10.09 0.13
N LYS A 92 9.03 10.99 -0.79
CA LYS A 92 7.90 10.83 -1.70
C LYS A 92 8.25 9.86 -2.83
N PHE A 93 7.27 9.14 -3.38
CA PHE A 93 7.51 8.14 -4.41
C PHE A 93 8.04 8.77 -5.71
N GLU A 94 7.54 9.95 -6.06
CA GLU A 94 7.96 10.77 -7.21
C GLU A 94 9.44 11.17 -7.14
N ASN A 95 10.01 11.21 -5.93
CA ASN A 95 11.40 11.56 -5.69
C ASN A 95 12.28 10.35 -5.40
N PHE A 96 11.70 9.15 -5.34
CA PHE A 96 12.42 7.94 -4.94
C PHE A 96 13.47 7.55 -5.98
N GLN A 97 14.69 7.29 -5.51
CA GLN A 97 15.80 6.84 -6.34
C GLN A 97 16.16 5.40 -5.96
N PRO A 98 15.58 4.39 -6.65
CA PRO A 98 15.78 3.00 -6.29
C PRO A 98 17.24 2.58 -6.45
N GLN A 99 17.82 1.97 -5.40
CA GLN A 99 19.16 1.36 -5.45
C GLN A 99 19.13 -0.05 -6.07
N LYS A 100 17.94 -0.63 -6.17
CA LYS A 100 17.63 -1.92 -6.79
C LYS A 100 16.22 -1.85 -7.37
N GLN A 101 15.90 -2.73 -8.30
CA GLN A 101 14.54 -2.89 -8.79
C GLN A 101 13.75 -3.88 -7.93
N TYR A 102 12.43 -3.71 -7.95
CA TYR A 102 11.49 -4.49 -7.18
C TYR A 102 10.64 -5.40 -8.07
N ASP A 103 10.27 -6.58 -7.57
CA ASP A 103 9.34 -7.47 -8.26
C ASP A 103 7.93 -6.87 -8.30
N LEU A 104 7.55 -6.19 -7.22
CA LEU A 104 6.26 -5.49 -7.11
C LEU A 104 6.39 -4.19 -6.31
N VAL A 105 5.75 -3.13 -6.80
CA VAL A 105 5.46 -1.92 -6.03
C VAL A 105 4.00 -1.98 -5.60
N LEU A 106 3.75 -1.84 -4.30
CA LEU A 106 2.41 -1.85 -3.71
C LEU A 106 2.00 -0.42 -3.36
N GLU A 107 0.88 0.03 -3.92
CA GLU A 107 0.25 1.31 -3.63
C GLU A 107 -1.15 1.07 -3.06
N SER A 108 -1.21 0.78 -1.75
CA SER A 108 -2.46 0.49 -1.05
C SER A 108 -2.99 1.75 -0.37
N GLU A 109 -3.94 2.42 -1.01
CA GLU A 109 -4.51 3.72 -0.63
C GLU A 109 -3.49 4.85 -0.57
N SER A 110 -2.47 4.74 -1.42
CA SER A 110 -1.43 5.75 -1.59
C SER A 110 -1.41 6.38 -2.99
N ALA A 111 -2.03 5.74 -3.98
CA ALA A 111 -1.97 6.16 -5.37
C ALA A 111 -2.63 7.54 -5.59
N CYS A 112 -3.70 7.85 -4.84
CA CYS A 112 -4.37 9.14 -4.88
C CYS A 112 -3.51 10.32 -4.37
N TYR A 113 -2.42 10.06 -3.65
CA TYR A 113 -1.47 11.08 -3.18
C TYR A 113 -0.25 11.24 -4.08
N ILE A 114 -0.13 10.42 -5.13
CA ILE A 114 1.01 10.38 -6.04
C ILE A 114 0.63 11.14 -7.32
N GLU A 115 1.48 12.08 -7.73
CA GLU A 115 1.31 12.73 -9.03
C GLU A 115 1.47 11.68 -10.16
N ILE A 116 0.47 11.55 -11.03
CA ILE A 116 0.41 10.46 -12.03
C ILE A 116 1.66 10.40 -12.90
N GLU A 117 2.04 11.51 -13.54
CA GLU A 117 3.17 11.52 -14.49
C GLU A 117 4.54 11.29 -13.81
N PRO A 118 4.91 12.03 -12.75
CA PRO A 118 6.16 11.74 -12.02
C PRO A 118 6.15 10.37 -11.33
N GLY A 119 5.01 9.96 -10.76
CA GLY A 119 4.84 8.66 -10.11
C GLY A 119 5.05 7.51 -11.09
N TRP A 120 4.49 7.62 -12.30
CA TRP A 120 4.72 6.64 -13.36
C TRP A 120 6.20 6.55 -13.76
N GLN A 121 6.89 7.68 -13.87
CA GLN A 121 8.34 7.69 -14.17
C GLN A 121 9.16 7.04 -13.05
N SER A 122 8.77 7.23 -11.79
CA SER A 122 9.38 6.53 -10.66
C SER A 122 9.10 5.02 -10.74
N ALA A 123 7.84 4.62 -10.95
CA ALA A 123 7.46 3.21 -11.07
C ALA A 123 8.26 2.49 -12.17
N GLN A 124 8.46 3.11 -13.33
CA GLN A 124 9.27 2.56 -14.42
C GLN A 124 10.73 2.28 -14.03
N LYS A 125 11.33 3.09 -13.15
CA LYS A 125 12.70 2.90 -12.67
C LYS A 125 12.76 1.89 -11.53
N THR A 126 11.71 1.83 -10.72
CA THR A 126 11.63 1.05 -9.50
C THR A 126 11.23 -0.39 -9.75
N VAL A 127 10.31 -0.65 -10.67
CA VAL A 127 9.83 -2.00 -10.99
C VAL A 127 10.81 -2.66 -11.97
N ARG A 128 11.13 -3.94 -11.76
CA ARG A 128 11.95 -4.71 -12.70
C ARG A 128 11.22 -4.95 -14.02
N ASP A 129 11.95 -5.31 -15.06
CA ASP A 129 11.33 -5.80 -16.30
C ASP A 129 10.42 -7.01 -16.00
N GLY A 130 9.17 -6.92 -16.47
CA GLY A 130 8.13 -7.93 -16.19
C GLY A 130 7.67 -7.98 -14.73
N GLY A 131 7.97 -6.96 -13.92
CA GLY A 131 7.44 -6.80 -12.57
C GLY A 131 6.05 -6.14 -12.57
N TYR A 132 5.58 -5.80 -11.37
CA TYR A 132 4.19 -5.39 -11.14
C TYR A 132 4.07 -4.06 -10.38
N LEU A 133 3.05 -3.28 -10.72
CA LEU A 133 2.53 -2.20 -9.89
C LEU A 133 1.12 -2.63 -9.47
N LEU A 134 0.91 -2.83 -8.16
CA LEU A 134 -0.39 -3.17 -7.60
C LEU A 134 -0.94 -1.96 -6.86
N ALA A 135 -1.92 -1.30 -7.45
CA ALA A 135 -2.62 -0.17 -6.86
C ALA A 135 -4.01 -0.59 -6.39
N SER A 136 -4.37 -0.20 -5.17
CA SER A 136 -5.72 -0.30 -4.63
C SER A 136 -6.10 1.05 -4.07
N ASP A 137 -6.99 1.75 -4.76
CA ASP A 137 -7.38 3.11 -4.42
C ASP A 137 -8.75 3.41 -5.04
N TYR A 138 -9.22 4.63 -4.83
CA TYR A 138 -10.41 5.17 -5.44
C TYR A 138 -10.10 5.67 -6.86
N PHE A 139 -10.86 5.18 -7.85
CA PHE A 139 -10.74 5.59 -9.23
C PHE A 139 -12.06 6.15 -9.73
N LEU A 140 -11.99 7.27 -10.46
CA LEU A 140 -13.16 7.90 -11.05
C LEU A 140 -13.78 6.96 -12.11
N HIS A 141 -14.95 6.41 -11.83
CA HIS A 141 -15.68 5.55 -12.77
C HIS A 141 -16.55 6.38 -13.76
N HIS A 142 -17.04 7.55 -13.34
CA HIS A 142 -17.80 8.48 -14.18
C HIS A 142 -17.36 9.92 -13.98
N ASN A 143 -16.87 10.54 -15.05
CA ASN A 143 -16.53 11.97 -15.05
C ASN A 143 -17.76 12.78 -15.49
N ASP A 144 -18.38 13.47 -14.54
CA ASP A 144 -19.53 14.37 -14.79
C ASP A 144 -19.11 15.77 -15.29
N GLY A 145 -17.80 16.00 -15.49
CA GLY A 145 -17.26 17.27 -15.95
C GLY A 145 -17.11 18.32 -14.84
N SER A 146 -17.43 18.00 -13.58
CA SER A 146 -17.32 18.92 -12.45
C SER A 146 -15.87 19.20 -12.04
N GLY A 147 -14.92 18.37 -12.46
CA GLY A 147 -13.52 18.46 -12.04
C GLY A 147 -13.30 18.09 -10.57
N ASN A 148 -14.33 17.60 -9.87
CA ASN A 148 -14.24 17.10 -8.50
C ASN A 148 -13.86 15.62 -8.52
N TRP A 149 -12.69 15.31 -7.99
CA TRP A 149 -12.15 13.95 -7.92
C TRP A 149 -12.63 13.17 -6.67
N HIS A 150 -13.42 13.81 -5.80
CA HIS A 150 -13.86 13.29 -4.51
C HIS A 150 -15.39 13.16 -4.40
N ILE A 151 -16.08 12.82 -5.50
CA ILE A 151 -17.49 12.37 -5.44
C ILE A 151 -17.52 10.85 -5.45
#